data_AF-A0A536ZCY7-F1
#
_entry.id   AF-A0A536ZCY7-F1
#
_cell.length_a   1.000
_cell.length_b   1.000
_cell.length_c   1.000
_cell.angle_alpha   90.00
_cell.angle_beta   90.00
_cell.angle_gamma   90.00
#
_symmetry.space_group_name_H-M   'P 1'
#
loop_
_entity.id
_entity.type
_entity.pdbx_description
1 polymer ?
#
loop_
_entity_poly.entity_id
_entity_poly.type
_entity_poly.pdbx_seq_one_letter_code
_entity_poly.pdbx_strand_id
1 'polypeptide(L)' 'MNLPASIQVIERGWLSANNILLHAQDGATLVDSGYGSHVPQTLALLEHALRGKALARLV' A
#
# COMPACT_ATOMS: atom_id res chain seq x y z
N MET A 1 -18.40 -5.46 -5.72
CA MET A 1 -18.27 -4.26 -4.87
C MET A 1 -17.05 -3.49 -5.36
N ASN A 2 -17.17 -2.20 -5.65
CA ASN A 2 -16.03 -1.37 -6.04
C ASN A 2 -15.63 -0.50 -4.86
N LEU A 3 -14.33 -0.45 -4.57
CA LEU A 3 -13.76 0.51 -3.64
C LEU A 3 -13.69 1.90 -4.30
N PRO A 4 -13.69 2.98 -3.50
CA PRO A 4 -13.38 4.31 -4.00
C PRO A 4 -12.01 4.33 -4.70
N ALA A 5 -11.85 5.17 -5.73
CA ALA A 5 -10.60 5.28 -6.49
C ALA A 5 -9.40 5.76 -5.64
N SER A 6 -9.64 6.31 -4.45
CA SER A 6 -8.62 6.69 -3.47
C SER A 6 -8.14 5.52 -2.60
N ILE A 7 -8.76 4.35 -2.69
CA ILE A 7 -8.38 3.16 -1.92
C ILE A 7 -7.82 2.11 -2.90
N GLN A 8 -6.60 1.66 -2.61
CA GLN A 8 -5.93 0.62 -3.38
C GLN A 8 -5.53 -0.54 -2.45
N VAL A 9 -5.86 -1.76 -2.86
CA VAL A 9 -5.44 -3.00 -2.19
C VAL A 9 -4.22 -3.55 -2.93
N ILE A 10 -3.18 -3.89 -2.18
CA ILE A 10 -1.97 -4.53 -2.71
C ILE A 10 -1.89 -5.94 -2.14
N GLU A 11 -2.10 -6.93 -3.00
CA GLU A 11 -2.03 -8.36 -2.66
C GLU A 11 -0.70 -8.94 -3.11
N ARG A 12 -0.05 -9.72 -2.24
CA ARG A 12 1.31 -10.26 -2.43
C ARG A 12 1.31 -11.78 -2.24
N GLY A 13 0.54 -12.49 -3.07
CA GLY A 13 0.37 -13.95 -2.97
C GLY A 13 -0.57 -14.35 -1.83
N TRP A 14 -0.33 -15.54 -1.22
CA TRP A 14 -1.16 -16.11 -0.14
C TRP A 14 -0.66 -15.66 1.24
N LEU A 15 -0.69 -14.35 1.50
CA LEU A 15 -0.35 -13.80 2.81
C LEU A 15 -1.60 -13.29 3.50
N SER A 16 -1.74 -13.57 4.79
CA SER A 16 -2.78 -12.97 5.64
C SER A 16 -2.45 -11.52 6.04
N ALA A 17 -1.84 -10.76 5.14
CA ALA A 17 -1.31 -9.42 5.39
C ALA A 17 -1.24 -8.63 4.07
N ASN A 18 -2.39 -8.21 3.55
CA ASN A 18 -2.46 -7.34 2.39
C ASN A 18 -2.20 -5.88 2.81
N ASN A 19 -1.60 -5.08 1.94
CA ASN A 19 -1.48 -3.65 2.23
C ASN A 19 -2.71 -2.90 1.71
N ILE A 20 -3.19 -1.92 2.48
CA ILE A 20 -4.20 -0.96 2.00
C ILE A 20 -3.54 0.41 1.89
N LEU A 21 -3.49 0.96 0.68
CA LEU A 21 -3.00 2.31 0.43
C LEU A 21 -4.17 3.27 0.27
N LEU A 22 -4.20 4.30 1.10
CA LEU A 22 -5.19 5.37 1.08
C LEU A 22 -4.54 6.63 0.51
N HIS A 23 -5.04 7.11 -0.63
CA HIS A 23 -4.57 8.35 -1.24
C HIS A 23 -5.32 9.56 -0.69
N ALA A 24 -4.59 10.52 -0.12
CA ALA A 24 -5.10 11.84 0.26
C ALA A 24 -4.36 12.97 -0.49
N GLN A 25 -4.77 14.21 -0.25
CA GLN A 25 -4.10 15.40 -0.78
C GLN A 25 -2.70 15.56 -0.17
N ASP A 26 -2.58 15.42 1.15
CA ASP A 26 -1.33 15.69 1.89
C ASP A 26 -0.33 14.50 1.91
N GLY A 27 -0.64 13.42 1.20
CA GLY A 27 0.17 12.22 1.12
C GLY A 27 -0.65 10.93 1.26
N ALA A 28 0.01 9.79 1.15
CA ALA A 28 -0.65 8.49 1.29
C ALA A 28 -0.49 7.92 2.70
N THR A 29 -1.50 7.15 3.14
CA THR A 29 -1.42 6.31 4.34
C THR A 29 -1.40 4.85 3.94
N LEU A 30 -0.42 4.09 4.41
CA LEU A 30 -0.38 2.64 4.29
C LEU A 30 -0.91 2.02 5.58
N VAL A 31 -1.83 1.07 5.44
CA VAL A 31 -2.29 0.22 6.54
C VAL A 31 -1.73 -1.18 6.32
N ASP A 32 -1.08 -1.71 7.35
CA ASP A 32 -0.35 -2.98 7.37
C ASP A 32 0.83 -2.96 6.39
N SER A 33 2.07 -3.13 6.86
CA SER A 33 3.25 -3.35 6.00
C SER A 33 3.54 -4.83 5.74
N GLY A 34 2.88 -5.72 6.47
CA GLY A 34 2.94 -7.17 6.39
C GLY A 34 4.21 -7.82 6.94
N TYR A 35 4.53 -8.97 6.34
CA TYR A 35 5.52 -9.95 6.79
C TYR A 35 6.86 -9.77 6.06
N GLY A 36 7.97 -9.73 6.81
CA GLY A 36 9.29 -9.30 6.32
C GLY A 36 9.90 -10.10 5.16
N SER A 37 9.43 -11.32 4.89
CA SER A 37 9.98 -12.17 3.81
C SER A 37 9.84 -11.57 2.40
N HIS A 38 8.96 -10.59 2.19
CA HIS A 38 8.68 -9.99 0.88
C HIS A 38 8.97 -8.47 0.84
N VAL A 39 9.89 -7.97 1.66
CA VAL A 39 10.22 -6.53 1.71
C VAL A 39 10.54 -5.94 0.32
N PRO A 40 11.42 -6.53 -0.52
CA PRO A 40 11.75 -5.94 -1.82
C PRO A 40 10.53 -5.80 -2.74
N GLN A 41 9.69 -6.83 -2.81
CA GLN A 41 8.46 -6.80 -3.60
C GLN A 41 7.47 -5.75 -3.07
N THR A 42 7.35 -5.65 -1.75
CA THR A 42 6.47 -4.69 -1.08
C THR A 42 6.84 -3.26 -1.43
N LEU A 43 8.13 -2.94 -1.35
CA LEU A 43 8.63 -1.61 -1.66
C LEU A 43 8.38 -1.26 -3.13
N ALA A 44 8.66 -2.18 -4.06
CA ALA A 44 8.43 -1.95 -5.49
C ALA A 44 6.95 -1.70 -5.82
N LEU A 45 6.03 -2.49 -5.24
CA LEU A 45 4.59 -2.30 -5.43
C LEU A 45 4.09 -0.99 -4.82
N LEU A 46 4.59 -0.64 -3.63
CA LEU A 46 4.23 0.59 -2.94
C LEU A 46 4.71 1.82 -3.71
N GLU A 47 5.95 1.82 -4.18
CA GLU A 47 6.52 2.90 -4.99
C GLU A 47 5.68 3.14 -6.26
N HIS A 48 5.33 2.06 -6.96
CA HIS A 48 4.44 2.15 -8.12
C HIS A 48 3.06 2.73 -7.76
N ALA A 49 2.45 2.24 -6.68
CA ALA A 49 1.14 2.69 -6.23
C ALA A 49 1.13 4.17 -5.79
N LEU A 50 2.20 4.63 -5.15
CA LEU A 50 2.36 6.01 -4.69
C LEU A 50 2.43 7.03 -5.84
N ARG A 51 2.86 6.63 -7.04
CA ARG A 51 2.95 7.51 -8.22
C ARG A 51 3.68 8.82 -7.93
N GLY A 52 4.80 8.72 -7.21
CA GLY A 52 5.64 9.87 -6.83
C GLY A 52 5.12 10.70 -5.64
N LYS A 53 3.96 10.37 -5.06
CA LYS A 53 3.52 10.98 -3.79
C LYS A 53 4.30 10.40 -2.61
N ALA A 54 4.49 11.20 -1.56
CA ALA A 54 5.09 10.73 -0.32
C ALA A 54 4.15 9.78 0.44
N LEU A 55 4.72 8.75 1.07
CA LEU A 55 4.05 8.02 2.13
C LEU A 55 4.10 8.87 3.40
N ALA A 56 2.97 9.45 3.78
CA ALA A 56 2.88 10.33 4.94
C ALA A 56 2.71 9.56 6.25
N ARG A 57 2.11 8.35 6.19
CA ARG A 57 1.82 7.56 7.40
C ARG A 57 1.84 6.07 7.13
N LEU A 58 2.33 5.32 8.12
CA LEU A 58 2.19 3.87 8.22
C LEU A 58 1.42 3.54 9.50
N VAL A 59 0.49 2.59 9.42
CA VAL A 59 -0.35 2.08 10.53
C VAL A 59 -0.18 0.58 10.66
#